data_AF-H7FM93-F1
#
_entry.id   AF-H7FM93-F1
#
_cell.length_a   1.000
_cell.length_b   1.000
_cell.length_c   1.000
_cell.angle_alpha   90.00
_cell.angle_beta   90.00
_cell.angle_gamma   90.00
#
_symmetry.space_group_name_H-M   'P 1'
#
loop_
_entity.id
_entity.type
_entity.pdbx_description
1 polymer ?
#
loop_
_entity_poly.entity_id
_entity_poly.type
_entity_poly.pdbx_seq_one_letter_code
_entity_poly.pdbx_strand_id
1 'polypeptide(L)'
;MANISTGTVPPFLFNLAGITIWNYFTACFSGTSNTFSANAGIFGKVYFPRLIMPLVAVISNLLRFGIQFFIFMAFFGYYYYKGANISINEYAFLFPVMVLIMGMLGLGLGMIISAMVTKYRDLNILVGFGMRLLMYISAVMYPVSYFVEKLPKYAWVVQYNPLSFVIESVRYMLLNTGVFNLSMFIYTLITTVIILFVGIIIFNRAEKSFIDTI
;
A
#
# COMPACT_ATOMS: atom_id res chain seq x y z
N MET A 1 12.47 -11.99 19.98
CA MET A 1 12.32 -11.59 18.56
C MET A 1 12.30 -12.88 17.76
N ALA A 2 11.23 -13.19 17.03
CA ALA A 2 11.11 -14.47 16.33
C ALA A 2 12.24 -14.60 15.30
N ASN A 3 13.08 -15.63 15.46
CA ASN A 3 14.29 -15.88 14.67
C ASN A 3 13.91 -16.47 13.31
N ILE A 4 13.27 -15.66 12.47
CA ILE A 4 12.82 -16.05 11.15
C ILE A 4 13.97 -15.75 10.20
N SER A 5 14.52 -16.81 9.60
CA SER A 5 15.56 -16.74 8.58
C SER A 5 15.10 -15.82 7.44
N THR A 6 15.62 -14.59 7.42
CA THR A 6 15.44 -13.62 6.33
C THR A 6 16.58 -13.75 5.31
N GLY A 7 17.26 -14.89 5.30
CA GLY A 7 18.47 -15.10 4.51
C GLY A 7 19.66 -14.31 5.07
N THR A 8 20.36 -13.58 4.21
CA THR A 8 21.60 -12.83 4.49
C THR A 8 21.38 -11.39 4.98
N VAL A 9 20.14 -10.91 4.96
CA VAL A 9 19.81 -9.51 5.27
C VAL A 9 19.36 -9.36 6.73
N PRO A 10 19.78 -8.30 7.45
CA PRO A 10 19.32 -8.06 8.81
C PRO A 10 17.79 -8.05 8.92
N PRO A 11 17.19 -8.84 9.84
CA PRO A 11 15.73 -8.91 9.98
C PRO A 11 15.07 -7.56 10.20
N PHE A 12 15.76 -6.64 10.90
CA PHE A 12 15.30 -5.27 11.10
C PHE A 12 15.10 -4.52 9.78
N LEU A 13 16.08 -4.58 8.86
CA LEU A 13 16.04 -3.86 7.59
C LEU A 13 15.00 -4.47 6.63
N PHE A 14 14.88 -5.80 6.63
CA PHE A 14 13.84 -6.52 5.88
C PHE A 14 12.43 -6.08 6.27
N ASN A 15 12.16 -6.01 7.59
CA ASN A 15 10.88 -5.55 8.11
C ASN A 15 10.66 -4.06 7.86
N LEU A 16 11.71 -3.24 8.02
CA LEU A 16 11.62 -1.80 7.79
C LEU A 16 11.23 -1.47 6.35
N ALA A 17 11.79 -2.18 5.36
CA ALA A 17 11.41 -2.02 3.95
C ALA A 17 9.92 -2.30 3.73
N GLY A 18 9.43 -3.44 4.23
CA GLY A 18 8.02 -3.84 4.08
C GLY A 18 7.05 -2.91 4.82
N ILE A 19 7.39 -2.52 6.05
CA ILE A 19 6.58 -1.62 6.87
C ILE A 19 6.51 -0.22 6.25
N THR A 20 7.59 0.26 5.65
CA THR A 20 7.62 1.60 5.03
C THR A 20 6.64 1.72 3.87
N ILE A 21 6.62 0.74 2.95
CA ILE A 21 5.67 0.74 1.83
C ILE A 21 4.23 0.45 2.29
N TRP A 22 4.05 -0.42 3.30
CA TRP A 22 2.75 -0.72 3.89
C TRP A 22 2.11 0.49 4.58
N ASN A 23 2.90 1.27 5.32
CA ASN A 23 2.43 2.47 5.98
C ASN A 23 1.97 3.52 4.95
N TYR A 24 2.67 3.64 3.83
CA TYR A 24 2.25 4.50 2.74
C TYR A 24 0.89 4.09 2.17
N PHE A 25 0.70 2.81 1.87
CA PHE A 25 -0.60 2.28 1.44
C PHE A 25 -1.71 2.57 2.45
N THR A 26 -1.47 2.25 3.73
CA THR A 26 -2.44 2.45 4.80
C THR A 26 -2.82 3.93 4.94
N ALA A 27 -1.84 4.83 4.87
CA ALA A 27 -2.08 6.27 4.95
C ALA A 27 -2.90 6.78 3.74
N CYS A 28 -2.56 6.34 2.52
CA CYS A 28 -3.32 6.67 1.31
C CYS A 28 -4.75 6.15 1.37
N PHE A 29 -4.92 4.89 1.78
CA PHE A 29 -6.22 4.24 1.89
C PHE A 29 -7.11 4.88 2.95
N SER A 30 -6.60 5.09 4.17
CA SER A 30 -7.36 5.69 5.27
C SER A 30 -7.65 7.17 5.05
N GLY A 31 -6.69 7.90 4.47
CA GLY A 31 -6.89 9.30 4.07
C GLY A 31 -7.99 9.44 3.02
N THR A 32 -7.98 8.56 2.02
CA THR A 32 -9.01 8.55 0.97
C THR A 32 -10.37 8.10 1.50
N SER A 33 -10.43 7.05 2.31
CA SER A 33 -11.67 6.49 2.86
C SER A 33 -12.47 7.49 3.71
N ASN A 34 -11.78 8.43 4.37
CA ASN A 34 -12.42 9.42 5.24
C ASN A 34 -12.73 10.75 4.54
N THR A 35 -12.50 10.85 3.23
CA THR A 35 -12.54 12.12 2.50
C THR A 35 -13.88 12.85 2.62
N PHE A 36 -15.01 12.13 2.48
CA PHE A 36 -16.34 12.75 2.57
C PHE A 36 -16.66 13.28 3.96
N SER A 37 -16.35 12.49 5.00
CA SER A 37 -16.61 12.92 6.38
C SER A 37 -15.70 14.06 6.82
N ALA A 38 -14.42 14.03 6.43
CA ALA A 38 -13.45 15.07 6.79
C ALA A 38 -13.73 16.42 6.11
N ASN A 39 -14.32 16.40 4.90
CA ASN A 39 -14.50 17.60 4.08
C ASN A 39 -15.97 18.01 3.88
N ALA A 40 -16.89 17.42 4.64
CA ALA A 40 -18.34 17.65 4.53
C ALA A 40 -18.71 19.15 4.57
N GLY A 41 -18.08 19.92 5.44
CA GLY A 41 -18.35 21.36 5.60
C GLY A 41 -17.94 22.22 4.39
N ILE A 42 -16.96 21.78 3.60
CA ILE A 42 -16.51 22.47 2.38
C ILE A 42 -17.35 22.01 1.18
N PHE A 43 -17.64 20.71 1.12
CA PHE A 43 -18.43 20.09 0.07
C PHE A 43 -19.85 20.65 -0.05
N GLY A 44 -20.45 21.13 1.04
CA GLY A 44 -21.76 21.80 1.00
C GLY A 44 -21.72 23.28 0.57
N LYS A 45 -20.53 23.91 0.47
CA LYS A 45 -20.41 25.37 0.33
C LYS A 45 -19.67 25.84 -0.91
N VAL A 46 -18.80 25.01 -1.49
CA VAL A 46 -17.98 25.38 -2.64
C VAL A 46 -18.06 24.28 -3.70
N TYR A 47 -18.30 24.67 -4.95
CA TYR A 47 -18.28 23.74 -6.08
C TYR A 47 -16.84 23.55 -6.59
N PHE A 48 -16.30 22.35 -6.48
CA PHE A 48 -15.03 21.95 -7.07
C PHE A 48 -15.02 20.43 -7.33
N PRO A 49 -14.16 19.93 -8.24
CA PRO A 49 -14.04 18.50 -8.49
C PRO A 49 -13.59 17.76 -7.23
N ARG A 50 -14.48 16.98 -6.61
CA ARG A 50 -14.21 16.37 -5.29
C ARG A 50 -13.14 15.28 -5.33
N LEU A 51 -12.87 14.72 -6.52
CA LEU A 51 -11.76 13.80 -6.77
C LEU A 51 -10.38 14.42 -6.45
N ILE A 52 -10.29 15.75 -6.34
CA ILE A 52 -9.06 16.44 -5.91
C ILE A 52 -8.72 16.06 -4.46
N MET A 53 -9.70 15.85 -3.58
CA MET A 53 -9.44 15.58 -2.15
C MET A 53 -8.77 14.21 -1.92
N PRO A 54 -9.24 13.10 -2.51
CA PRO A 54 -8.50 11.83 -2.51
C PRO A 54 -7.08 11.96 -3.07
N LEU A 55 -6.92 12.72 -4.16
CA LEU A 55 -5.62 12.88 -4.81
C LEU A 55 -4.63 13.64 -3.92
N VAL A 56 -5.08 14.73 -3.28
CA VAL A 56 -4.28 15.49 -2.31
C VAL A 56 -3.85 14.62 -1.14
N ALA A 57 -4.71 13.72 -0.65
CA ALA A 57 -4.34 12.78 0.41
C ALA A 57 -3.17 11.89 -0.01
N VAL A 58 -3.18 11.33 -1.23
CA VAL A 58 -2.08 10.49 -1.74
C VAL A 58 -0.79 11.28 -1.90
N ILE A 59 -0.84 12.47 -2.51
CA ILE A 59 0.34 13.32 -2.72
C ILE A 59 0.94 13.75 -1.37
N SER A 60 0.10 14.11 -0.41
CA SER A 60 0.55 14.49 0.95
C SER A 60 1.20 13.32 1.68
N ASN A 61 0.65 12.12 1.51
CA ASN A 61 1.23 10.90 2.08
C ASN A 61 2.51 10.47 1.38
N LEU A 62 2.71 10.83 0.11
CA LEU A 62 3.95 10.56 -0.61
C LEU A 62 5.13 11.34 0.01
N LEU A 63 4.90 12.58 0.48
CA LEU A 63 5.90 13.34 1.22
C LEU A 63 6.26 12.67 2.55
N ARG A 64 5.26 12.18 3.30
CA ARG A 64 5.47 11.42 4.54
C ARG A 64 6.26 10.13 4.28
N PHE A 65 5.93 9.43 3.21
CA PHE A 65 6.69 8.27 2.76
C PHE A 65 8.13 8.63 2.42
N GLY A 66 8.38 9.77 1.75
CA GLY A 66 9.74 10.25 1.46
C GLY A 66 10.60 10.41 2.74
N ILE A 67 10.02 10.93 3.82
CA ILE A 67 10.70 11.04 5.13
C ILE A 67 10.99 9.64 5.69
N GLN A 68 10.01 8.73 5.64
CA GLN A 68 10.20 7.36 6.14
C GLN A 68 11.24 6.58 5.31
N PHE A 69 11.26 6.80 4.00
CA PHE A 69 12.23 6.23 3.08
C PHE A 69 13.63 6.79 3.30
N PHE A 70 13.76 8.07 3.64
CA PHE A 70 15.04 8.66 4.03
C PHE A 70 15.61 7.98 5.29
N ILE A 71 14.77 7.75 6.31
CA ILE A 71 15.16 7.00 7.51
C ILE A 71 15.60 5.58 7.14
N PHE A 72 14.85 4.91 6.25
CA PHE A 72 15.25 3.59 5.74
C PHE A 72 16.63 3.63 5.07
N MET A 73 16.92 4.61 4.21
CA MET A 73 18.23 4.72 3.57
C MET A 73 19.37 5.04 4.55
N ALA A 74 19.10 5.79 5.63
CA ALA A 74 20.08 6.01 6.68
C ALA A 74 20.48 4.69 7.38
N PHE A 75 19.49 3.85 7.72
CA PHE A 75 19.75 2.51 8.26
C PHE A 75 20.40 1.57 7.24
N PHE A 76 19.98 1.65 5.98
CA PHE A 76 20.61 0.90 4.89
C PHE A 76 22.11 1.19 4.81
N GLY A 77 22.49 2.48 4.79
CA GLY A 77 23.89 2.89 4.76
C GLY A 77 24.67 2.44 6.00
N TYR A 78 24.06 2.49 7.19
CA TYR A 78 24.67 1.99 8.41
C TYR A 78 24.97 0.49 8.35
N TYR A 79 24.02 -0.33 7.88
CA TYR A 79 24.22 -1.78 7.75
C TYR A 79 25.16 -2.16 6.61
N TYR A 80 25.16 -1.38 5.52
CA TYR A 80 26.13 -1.52 4.43
C TYR A 80 27.56 -1.28 4.93
N TYR A 81 27.79 -0.23 5.73
CA TYR A 81 29.10 0.04 6.32
C TYR A 81 29.54 -1.05 7.31
N LYS A 82 28.59 -1.71 7.99
CA LYS A 82 28.86 -2.89 8.84
C LYS A 82 29.21 -4.17 8.07
N GLY A 83 29.28 -4.13 6.74
CA GLY A 83 29.65 -5.27 5.91
C GLY A 83 28.50 -6.26 5.66
N ALA A 84 27.24 -5.84 5.81
CA ALA A 84 26.12 -6.69 5.42
C ALA A 84 26.08 -6.87 3.89
N ASN A 85 25.83 -8.10 3.42
CA ASN A 85 25.67 -8.43 2.00
C ASN A 85 24.33 -7.90 1.47
N ILE A 86 24.24 -6.59 1.31
CA ILE A 86 23.06 -5.89 0.80
C ILE A 86 23.50 -5.09 -0.42
N SER A 87 22.81 -5.28 -1.53
CA SER A 87 23.06 -4.54 -2.77
C SER A 87 21.76 -3.99 -3.32
N ILE A 88 21.82 -2.79 -3.88
CA ILE A 88 20.71 -2.27 -4.68
C ILE A 88 20.72 -3.03 -6.01
N ASN A 89 19.57 -3.56 -6.41
CA ASN A 89 19.44 -4.32 -7.64
C ASN A 89 19.32 -3.37 -8.86
N GLU A 90 19.68 -3.83 -10.05
CA GLU A 90 19.49 -3.12 -11.33
C GLU A 90 18.02 -2.68 -11.53
N TYR A 91 17.05 -3.45 -11.01
CA TYR A 91 15.63 -3.11 -11.05
C TYR A 91 15.22 -1.94 -10.13
N ALA A 92 16.14 -1.31 -9.41
CA ALA A 92 15.83 -0.15 -8.56
C ALA A 92 15.23 1.03 -9.33
N PHE A 93 15.44 1.13 -10.65
CA PHE A 93 14.76 2.13 -11.48
C PHE A 93 13.23 1.96 -11.51
N LEU A 94 12.71 0.76 -11.26
CA LEU A 94 11.26 0.48 -11.17
C LEU A 94 10.67 0.84 -9.80
N PHE A 95 11.50 1.19 -8.82
CA PHE A 95 11.04 1.51 -7.48
C PHE A 95 9.98 2.65 -7.45
N PRO A 96 10.17 3.79 -8.16
CA PRO A 96 9.15 4.83 -8.23
C PRO A 96 7.83 4.34 -8.82
N VAL A 97 7.88 3.42 -9.79
CA VAL A 97 6.70 2.81 -10.40
C VAL A 97 5.95 1.96 -9.37
N MET A 98 6.67 1.18 -8.56
CA MET A 98 6.06 0.39 -7.47
C MET A 98 5.40 1.26 -6.41
N VAL A 99 6.02 2.38 -6.03
CA VAL A 99 5.44 3.36 -5.10
C VAL A 99 4.16 3.95 -5.69
N LEU A 100 4.17 4.29 -6.98
CA LEU A 100 3.00 4.83 -7.68
C LEU A 100 1.86 3.79 -7.71
N ILE A 101 2.14 2.53 -8.04
CA ILE A 101 1.16 1.43 -8.00
C ILE A 101 0.57 1.29 -6.59
N MET A 102 1.40 1.32 -5.55
CA MET A 102 0.93 1.25 -4.16
C MET A 102 -0.01 2.40 -3.79
N GLY A 103 0.34 3.62 -4.23
CA GLY A 103 -0.49 4.81 -4.04
C GLY A 103 -1.83 4.72 -4.76
N MET A 104 -1.82 4.25 -6.02
CA MET A 104 -3.03 4.04 -6.82
C MET A 104 -3.93 2.96 -6.24
N LEU A 105 -3.38 1.86 -5.72
CA LEU A 105 -4.14 0.84 -5.00
C LEU A 105 -4.81 1.42 -3.74
N GLY A 106 -4.06 2.20 -2.96
CA GLY A 106 -4.59 2.88 -1.77
C GLY A 106 -5.71 3.87 -2.13
N LEU A 107 -5.53 4.64 -3.20
CA LEU A 107 -6.53 5.59 -3.71
C LEU A 107 -7.79 4.87 -4.22
N GLY A 108 -7.64 3.86 -5.08
CA GLY A 108 -8.75 3.12 -5.67
C GLY A 108 -9.58 2.39 -4.62
N LEU A 109 -8.93 1.60 -3.75
CA LEU A 109 -9.62 0.91 -2.66
C LEU A 109 -10.22 1.90 -1.65
N GLY A 110 -9.50 2.97 -1.33
CA GLY A 110 -9.98 3.99 -0.42
C GLY A 110 -11.21 4.72 -0.95
N MET A 111 -11.28 4.98 -2.26
CA MET A 111 -12.45 5.57 -2.90
C MET A 111 -13.69 4.68 -2.83
N ILE A 112 -13.51 3.36 -3.03
CA ILE A 112 -14.59 2.37 -2.87
C ILE A 112 -15.12 2.39 -1.44
N ILE A 113 -14.22 2.36 -0.45
CA ILE A 113 -14.59 2.35 0.96
C ILE A 113 -15.21 3.68 1.38
N SER A 114 -14.71 4.80 0.87
CA SER A 114 -15.26 6.15 1.12
C SER A 114 -16.76 6.20 0.78
N ALA A 115 -17.17 5.59 -0.33
CA ALA A 115 -18.57 5.49 -0.73
C ALA A 115 -19.43 4.61 0.19
N MET A 116 -18.84 3.63 0.87
CA MET A 116 -19.55 2.77 1.82
C MET A 116 -19.67 3.44 3.19
N VAL A 117 -18.59 4.09 3.65
CA VAL A 117 -18.52 4.77 4.95
C VAL A 117 -19.48 5.97 5.01
N THR A 118 -19.72 6.66 3.89
CA THR A 118 -20.73 7.74 3.85
C THR A 118 -22.13 7.23 4.17
N LYS A 119 -22.47 6.01 3.74
CA LYS A 119 -23.76 5.38 4.00
C LYS A 119 -23.81 4.72 5.38
N TYR A 120 -22.71 4.13 5.84
CA TYR A 120 -22.62 3.39 7.09
C TYR A 120 -21.37 3.80 7.88
N ARG A 121 -21.53 4.71 8.84
CA ARG A 121 -20.41 5.26 9.62
C ARG A 121 -19.63 4.20 10.41
N ASP A 122 -20.30 3.15 10.87
CA ASP A 122 -19.69 2.06 11.64
C ASP A 122 -18.66 1.25 10.82
N LEU A 123 -18.71 1.32 9.49
CA LEU A 123 -17.73 0.68 8.62
C LEU A 123 -16.32 1.24 8.82
N ASN A 124 -16.15 2.46 9.35
CA ASN A 124 -14.83 2.99 9.66
C ASN A 124 -14.06 2.11 10.67
N ILE A 125 -14.76 1.59 11.69
CA ILE A 125 -14.15 0.71 12.69
C ILE A 125 -13.77 -0.62 12.05
N LEU A 126 -14.67 -1.18 11.25
CA LEU A 126 -14.47 -2.45 10.54
C LEU A 126 -13.29 -2.36 9.57
N VAL A 127 -13.18 -1.25 8.84
CA VAL A 127 -12.07 -0.96 7.92
C VAL A 127 -10.74 -0.90 8.66
N GLY A 128 -10.69 -0.24 9.83
CA GLY A 128 -9.49 -0.20 10.66
C GLY A 128 -9.02 -1.59 11.10
N PHE A 129 -9.94 -2.47 11.48
CA PHE A 129 -9.64 -3.86 11.79
C PHE A 129 -9.21 -4.65 10.54
N GLY A 130 -9.90 -4.47 9.42
CA GLY A 130 -9.59 -5.10 8.14
C GLY A 130 -8.18 -4.79 7.65
N MET A 131 -7.72 -3.54 7.80
CA MET A 131 -6.35 -3.16 7.44
C MET A 131 -5.30 -3.90 8.28
N ARG A 132 -5.55 -4.11 9.58
CA ARG A 132 -4.63 -4.89 10.43
C ARG A 132 -4.54 -6.34 9.98
N LEU A 133 -5.66 -6.96 9.61
CA LEU A 133 -5.65 -8.31 9.03
C LEU A 133 -4.95 -8.36 7.67
N LEU A 134 -5.24 -7.39 6.81
CA LEU A 134 -4.66 -7.29 5.47
C LEU A 134 -3.12 -7.16 5.51
N MET A 135 -2.56 -6.52 6.55
CA MET A 135 -1.12 -6.46 6.76
C MET A 135 -0.47 -7.84 6.86
N TYR A 136 -1.10 -8.78 7.57
CA TYR A 136 -0.60 -10.15 7.71
C TYR A 136 -0.72 -10.95 6.41
N ILE A 137 -1.83 -10.74 5.68
CA ILE A 137 -2.08 -11.40 4.39
C ILE A 137 -1.15 -10.87 3.28
N SER A 138 -0.68 -9.62 3.39
CA SER A 138 0.15 -8.96 2.36
C SER A 138 1.66 -9.20 2.54
N ALA A 139 2.07 -10.21 3.30
CA ALA A 139 3.49 -10.57 3.49
C ALA A 139 4.40 -9.42 4.00
N VAL A 140 3.85 -8.49 4.80
CA VAL A 140 4.58 -7.33 5.33
C VAL A 140 5.63 -7.72 6.37
N MET A 141 5.37 -8.76 7.17
CA MET A 141 6.29 -9.24 8.21
C MET A 141 7.08 -10.49 7.82
N TYR A 142 6.55 -11.29 6.89
CA TYR A 142 7.10 -12.60 6.53
C TYR A 142 7.31 -12.67 5.01
N PRO A 143 8.36 -13.33 4.52
CA PRO A 143 8.52 -13.58 3.09
C PRO A 143 7.43 -14.53 2.58
N VAL A 144 7.04 -14.43 1.30
CA VAL A 144 6.00 -15.29 0.73
C VAL A 144 6.42 -16.77 0.74
N SER A 145 7.72 -17.05 0.67
CA SER A 145 8.27 -18.41 0.81
C SER A 145 7.87 -19.10 2.11
N TYR A 146 7.76 -18.34 3.21
CA TYR A 146 7.32 -18.88 4.50
C TYR A 146 5.88 -19.40 4.46
N PHE A 147 5.00 -18.73 3.71
CA PHE A 147 3.61 -19.18 3.54
C PHE A 147 3.51 -20.43 2.65
N VAL A 148 4.35 -20.54 1.63
CA VAL A 148 4.41 -21.74 0.78
C VAL A 148 4.84 -22.96 1.58
N GLU A 149 5.82 -22.78 2.47
CA GLU A 149 6.35 -23.87 3.30
C GLU A 149 5.40 -24.27 4.44
N LYS A 150 4.80 -23.29 5.13
CA LYS A 150 3.96 -23.56 6.32
C LYS A 150 2.49 -23.80 6.00
N LEU A 151 1.93 -23.14 4.99
CA LEU A 151 0.51 -23.16 4.62
C LEU A 151 0.32 -23.30 3.10
N PRO A 152 0.77 -24.40 2.48
CA PRO A 152 0.72 -24.57 1.03
C PRO A 152 -0.70 -24.45 0.44
N LYS A 153 -1.72 -24.85 1.21
CA LYS A 153 -3.14 -24.75 0.80
C LYS A 153 -3.66 -23.31 0.63
N TYR A 154 -3.09 -22.34 1.34
CA TYR A 154 -3.53 -20.94 1.32
C TYR A 154 -2.50 -19.99 0.72
N ALA A 155 -1.33 -20.49 0.33
CA ALA A 155 -0.25 -19.70 -0.25
C ALA A 155 -0.69 -18.92 -1.50
N TRP A 156 -1.65 -19.44 -2.27
CA TRP A 156 -2.20 -18.77 -3.45
C TRP A 156 -2.81 -17.38 -3.13
N VAL A 157 -3.45 -17.22 -1.96
CA VAL A 157 -4.06 -15.94 -1.55
C VAL A 157 -2.99 -14.86 -1.42
N VAL A 158 -1.85 -15.22 -0.85
CA VAL A 158 -0.73 -14.29 -0.64
C VAL A 158 0.02 -14.05 -1.95
N GLN A 159 0.22 -15.09 -2.76
CA GLN A 159 0.92 -15.00 -4.05
C GLN A 159 0.21 -14.10 -5.06
N TYR A 160 -1.12 -14.19 -5.16
CA TYR A 160 -1.91 -13.39 -6.10
C TYR A 160 -2.36 -12.03 -5.52
N ASN A 161 -1.97 -11.70 -4.29
CA ASN A 161 -2.29 -10.41 -3.71
C ASN A 161 -1.40 -9.31 -4.32
N PRO A 162 -1.97 -8.30 -5.00
CA PRO A 162 -1.19 -7.22 -5.62
C PRO A 162 -0.37 -6.43 -4.61
N LEU A 163 -0.85 -6.29 -3.36
CA LEU A 163 -0.10 -5.62 -2.29
C LEU A 163 1.14 -6.43 -1.89
N SER A 164 1.00 -7.75 -1.79
CA SER A 164 2.11 -8.66 -1.49
C SER A 164 3.18 -8.57 -2.58
N PHE A 165 2.77 -8.57 -3.86
CA PHE A 165 3.70 -8.45 -4.98
C PHE A 165 4.48 -7.13 -4.97
N VAL A 166 3.82 -6.00 -4.68
CA VAL A 166 4.50 -4.70 -4.58
C VAL A 166 5.50 -4.69 -3.43
N ILE A 167 5.13 -5.24 -2.26
CA ILE A 167 6.02 -5.33 -1.09
C ILE A 167 7.25 -6.18 -1.38
N GLU A 168 7.07 -7.37 -1.98
CA GLU A 168 8.20 -8.23 -2.35
C GLU A 168 9.07 -7.60 -3.44
N SER A 169 8.48 -6.94 -4.43
CA SER A 169 9.21 -6.24 -5.47
C SER A 169 10.07 -5.11 -4.90
N VAL A 170 9.53 -4.33 -3.95
CA VAL A 170 10.29 -3.28 -3.25
C VAL A 170 11.45 -3.87 -2.46
N ARG A 171 11.25 -5.00 -1.76
CA ARG A 171 12.34 -5.70 -1.06
C ARG A 171 13.39 -6.23 -2.03
N TYR A 172 12.98 -6.79 -3.16
CA TYR A 172 13.91 -7.27 -4.18
C TYR A 172 14.76 -6.14 -4.77
N MET A 173 14.14 -4.99 -5.05
CA MET A 173 14.84 -3.82 -5.59
C MET A 173 15.84 -3.21 -4.59
N LEU A 174 15.45 -3.13 -3.31
CA LEU A 174 16.25 -2.44 -2.28
C LEU A 174 17.26 -3.34 -1.57
N LEU A 175 16.92 -4.62 -1.36
CA LEU A 175 17.69 -5.55 -0.53
C LEU A 175 18.27 -6.73 -1.34
N ASN A 176 17.93 -6.83 -2.63
CA ASN A 176 18.29 -7.94 -3.51
C ASN A 176 17.82 -9.33 -2.99
N THR A 177 16.72 -9.34 -2.24
CA THR A 177 16.12 -10.56 -1.68
C THR A 177 14.78 -10.85 -2.35
N GLY A 178 14.67 -12.00 -3.04
CA GLY A 178 13.45 -12.45 -3.69
C GLY A 178 13.62 -12.65 -5.19
N VAL A 179 12.50 -12.71 -5.91
CA VAL A 179 12.45 -12.84 -7.37
C VAL A 179 11.46 -11.83 -7.94
N PHE A 180 11.88 -11.13 -8.99
CA PHE A 180 10.97 -10.27 -9.76
C PHE A 180 10.35 -11.07 -10.89
N ASN A 181 9.02 -11.14 -10.93
CA ASN A 181 8.28 -11.81 -11.98
C ASN A 181 7.52 -10.79 -12.83
N LEU A 182 7.91 -10.67 -14.10
CA LEU A 182 7.31 -9.73 -15.05
C LEU A 182 5.82 -9.99 -15.29
N SER A 183 5.40 -11.27 -15.30
CA SER A 183 3.98 -11.63 -15.48
C SER A 183 3.13 -11.16 -14.30
N MET A 184 3.64 -11.29 -13.07
CA MET A 184 2.95 -10.78 -11.87
C MET A 184 2.96 -9.24 -11.82
N PHE A 185 4.00 -8.60 -12.35
CA PHE A 185 4.02 -7.15 -12.49
C PHE A 185 2.91 -6.65 -13.40
N ILE A 186 2.75 -7.25 -14.58
CA ILE A 186 1.68 -6.91 -15.52
C ILE A 186 0.31 -7.18 -14.89
N TYR A 187 0.13 -8.33 -14.24
CA TYR A 187 -1.09 -8.65 -13.50
C TYR A 187 -1.43 -7.57 -12.47
N THR A 188 -0.46 -7.20 -11.62
CA THR A 188 -0.64 -6.18 -10.57
C THR A 188 -0.99 -4.82 -11.16
N LEU A 189 -0.36 -4.44 -12.28
CA LEU A 189 -0.63 -3.19 -12.97
C LEU A 189 -2.06 -3.16 -13.51
N ILE A 190 -2.51 -4.22 -14.20
CA ILE A 190 -3.88 -4.34 -14.72
C ILE A 190 -4.89 -4.28 -13.57
N THR A 191 -4.67 -5.05 -12.51
CA THR A 191 -5.56 -5.06 -11.34
C THR A 191 -5.64 -3.69 -10.67
N THR A 192 -4.52 -2.98 -10.57
CA THR A 192 -4.48 -1.61 -10.02
C THR A 192 -5.29 -0.64 -10.86
N VAL A 193 -5.14 -0.69 -12.18
CA VAL A 193 -5.91 0.15 -13.12
C VAL A 193 -7.40 -0.15 -13.00
N ILE A 194 -7.80 -1.42 -12.96
CA ILE A 194 -9.21 -1.83 -12.79
C ILE A 194 -9.77 -1.28 -11.47
N ILE A 195 -9.07 -1.49 -10.35
CA ILE A 195 -9.49 -1.02 -9.03
C ILE A 195 -9.61 0.51 -9.01
N LEU A 196 -8.69 1.22 -9.65
CA LEU A 196 -8.71 2.67 -9.77
C LEU A 196 -9.96 3.15 -10.53
N PHE A 197 -10.24 2.58 -11.70
CA PHE A 197 -11.42 2.92 -12.51
C PHE A 197 -12.72 2.63 -11.76
N VAL A 198 -12.84 1.45 -11.16
CA VAL A 198 -14.01 1.07 -10.35
C VAL A 198 -14.18 2.02 -9.16
N GLY A 199 -13.08 2.35 -8.48
CA GLY A 199 -13.07 3.31 -7.37
C GLY A 199 -13.56 4.70 -7.78
N ILE A 200 -13.10 5.22 -8.93
CA ILE A 200 -13.55 6.52 -9.45
C ILE A 200 -15.06 6.50 -9.76
N ILE A 201 -15.55 5.46 -10.42
CA ILE A 201 -16.97 5.33 -10.77
C ILE A 201 -17.84 5.30 -9.51
N ILE A 202 -17.46 4.49 -8.52
CA ILE A 202 -18.19 4.35 -7.25
C ILE A 202 -18.13 5.66 -6.45
N PHE A 203 -16.98 6.33 -6.40
CA PHE A 203 -16.80 7.59 -5.71
C PHE A 203 -17.68 8.70 -6.30
N ASN A 204 -17.67 8.87 -7.63
CA ASN A 204 -18.50 9.87 -8.31
C ASN A 204 -20.00 9.61 -8.10
N ARG A 205 -20.41 8.34 -8.00
CA ARG A 205 -21.80 7.98 -7.70
C ARG A 205 -22.17 8.33 -6.25
N ALA A 206 -21.28 8.04 -5.31
CA ALA A 206 -21.49 8.35 -3.89
C ALA A 206 -21.49 9.86 -3.63
N GLU A 207 -20.67 10.62 -4.35
CA GLU A 207 -20.66 12.08 -4.30
C GLU A 207 -22.05 12.67 -4.56
N LYS A 208 -22.74 12.23 -5.61
CA LYS A 208 -24.09 12.71 -5.95
C LYS A 208 -25.08 12.46 -4.81
N SER A 209 -25.12 11.23 -4.30
CA SER A 209 -26.02 10.85 -3.20
C SER A 209 -25.73 11.58 -1.89
N PHE A 210 -24.46 11.93 -1.64
CA PHE A 210 -24.06 12.64 -0.43
C PHE A 210 -24.53 14.10 -0.42
N ILE A 211 -24.59 14.73 -1.60
CA ILE A 211 -25.11 16.11 -1.74
C ILE A 211 -26.60 16.16 -1.43
N ASP A 212 -27.37 15.16 -1.86
CA ASP A 212 -28.83 15.13 -1.65
C ASP A 212 -29.24 14.94 -0.18
N THR A 213 -28.31 14.49 0.68
CA THR A 213 -28.58 14.17 2.09
C THR A 213 -28.16 15.29 3.07
N ILE A 214 -27.41 16.30 2.60
CA ILE A 214 -26.92 17.43 3.40
C ILE A 214 -27.74 18.68 3.08
#